data_AF-A0A2R6FBS9-F1
#
_entry.id   AF-A0A2R6FBS9-F1
#
_cell.length_a   1.000
_cell.length_b   1.000
_cell.length_c   1.000
_cell.angle_alpha   90.00
_cell.angle_beta   90.00
_cell.angle_gamma   90.00
#
_symmetry.space_group_name_H-M   'P 1'
#
loop_
_entity.id
_entity.type
_entity.pdbx_description
1 polymer ?
#
loop_
_entity_poly.entity_id
_entity_poly.type
_entity_poly.pdbx_seq_one_letter_code
_entity_poly.pdbx_strand_id
1 'polypeptide(L)'
;MDTYERSVRVRAPFEAVWEFHSDKSGLVALTPGWMKLEVEEITGPDGEPDPDVLEVGSILRSSVRPLGIGPRQSWTSEIVAREREDGTAYFRDVMTDGPFAEWEHTHHFYADGDETIIRDHVEYELPMGALGRGVGPLAV
;
A
#
# COMPACT_ATOMS: atom_id res chain seq x y z
N MET A 1 -11.91 -8.47 -12.16
CA MET A 1 -10.73 -7.70 -11.76
C MET A 1 -10.34 -6.69 -12.82
N ASP A 2 -10.34 -5.44 -12.42
CA ASP A 2 -9.70 -4.34 -13.15
C ASP A 2 -8.27 -4.18 -12.61
N THR A 3 -7.39 -3.59 -13.42
CA THR A 3 -5.97 -3.43 -13.08
C THR A 3 -5.55 -1.97 -13.23
N TYR A 4 -4.74 -1.50 -12.30
CA TYR A 4 -4.04 -0.22 -12.39
C TYR A 4 -2.53 -0.44 -12.25
N GLU A 5 -1.76 0.19 -13.13
CA GLU A 5 -0.30 0.10 -13.11
C GLU A 5 0.33 1.49 -13.13
N ARG A 6 1.38 1.66 -12.35
CA ARG A 6 2.17 2.90 -12.33
C ARG A 6 3.65 2.58 -12.20
N SER A 7 4.48 3.34 -12.91
CA SER A 7 5.92 3.32 -12.71
C SER A 7 6.45 4.70 -12.35
N VAL A 8 7.34 4.75 -11.36
CA VAL A 8 7.98 5.95 -10.87
C VAL A 8 9.49 5.72 -10.78
N ARG A 9 10.27 6.76 -11.06
CA ARG A 9 11.72 6.75 -10.87
C ARG A 9 12.07 7.65 -9.69
N VAL A 10 12.77 7.08 -8.71
CA VAL A 10 13.18 7.77 -7.50
C VAL A 10 14.67 8.03 -7.59
N ARG A 11 15.06 9.30 -7.41
CA ARG A 11 16.48 9.73 -7.37
C ARG A 11 17.11 9.41 -6.03
N ALA A 12 17.15 8.13 -5.68
CA ALA A 12 17.80 7.60 -4.50
C ALA A 12 18.25 6.15 -4.72
N PRO A 13 19.31 5.70 -4.02
CA PRO A 13 19.80 4.33 -4.10
C PRO A 13 18.75 3.30 -3.66
N PHE A 14 18.83 2.10 -4.24
CA PHE A 14 17.91 0.99 -3.99
C PHE A 14 17.67 0.71 -2.50
N GLU A 15 18.74 0.61 -1.70
CA GLU A 15 18.65 0.32 -0.27
C GLU A 15 17.81 1.35 0.49
N ALA A 16 18.02 2.64 0.21
CA ALA A 16 17.29 3.71 0.88
C ALA A 16 15.80 3.71 0.49
N VAL A 17 15.50 3.41 -0.77
CA VAL A 17 14.11 3.32 -1.25
C VAL A 17 13.42 2.10 -0.65
N TRP A 18 14.09 0.95 -0.61
CA TRP A 18 13.55 -0.28 -0.03
C TRP A 18 13.29 -0.15 1.47
N GLU A 19 14.23 0.41 2.22
CA GLU A 19 14.09 0.67 3.66
C GLU A 19 12.90 1.59 3.93
N PHE A 20 12.79 2.70 3.18
CA PHE A 20 11.66 3.63 3.30
C PHE A 20 10.29 2.97 3.07
N HIS A 21 10.19 1.96 2.19
CA HIS A 21 8.93 1.25 1.94
C HIS A 21 8.73 0.03 2.85
N SER A 22 9.70 -0.32 3.69
CA SER A 22 9.63 -1.51 4.56
C SER A 22 8.91 -1.26 5.89
N ASP A 23 8.60 0.00 6.21
CA ASP A 23 7.91 0.38 7.45
C ASP A 23 6.75 1.37 7.21
N LYS A 24 5.92 1.59 8.25
CA LYS A 24 4.71 2.41 8.18
C LYS A 24 4.97 3.89 7.84
N SER A 25 6.13 4.41 8.18
CA SER A 25 6.48 5.81 7.98
C SER A 25 6.52 6.15 6.49
N GLY A 26 6.92 5.21 5.64
CA GLY A 26 6.87 5.33 4.19
C GLY A 26 5.45 5.57 3.68
N LEU A 27 4.50 4.74 4.11
CA LEU A 27 3.08 4.86 3.74
C LEU A 27 2.51 6.22 4.16
N VAL A 28 2.80 6.66 5.39
CA VAL A 28 2.34 7.95 5.91
C VAL A 28 2.96 9.12 5.14
N ALA A 29 4.26 9.05 4.84
CA ALA A 29 4.98 10.11 4.13
C ALA A 29 4.55 10.24 2.66
N LEU A 30 4.21 9.13 2.00
CA LEU A 30 3.72 9.11 0.63
C LEU A 30 2.26 9.57 0.51
N THR A 31 1.50 9.45 1.58
CA THR A 31 0.08 9.80 1.57
C THR A 31 -0.10 11.31 1.69
N PRO A 32 -0.73 11.99 0.71
CA PRO A 32 -0.92 13.43 0.78
C PRO A 32 -1.66 13.85 2.06
N GLY A 33 -1.20 14.90 2.74
CA GLY A 33 -1.76 15.32 4.04
C GLY A 33 -3.25 15.71 4.02
N TRP A 34 -3.83 15.96 2.85
CA TRP A 34 -5.26 16.18 2.68
C TRP A 34 -6.09 14.89 2.82
N MET A 35 -5.51 13.70 2.65
CA MET A 35 -6.16 12.40 2.86
C MET A 35 -6.41 12.09 4.34
N LYS A 36 -5.67 12.74 5.26
CA LYS A 36 -5.77 12.51 6.71
C LYS A 36 -5.68 11.01 7.08
N LEU A 37 -4.69 10.32 6.49
CA LEU A 37 -4.39 8.94 6.83
C LEU A 37 -4.03 8.83 8.32
N GLU A 38 -4.62 7.84 8.99
CA GLU A 38 -4.23 7.35 10.30
C GLU A 38 -3.96 5.86 10.19
N VAL A 39 -2.79 5.44 10.64
CA VAL A 39 -2.49 4.02 10.87
C VAL A 39 -2.92 3.74 12.30
N GLU A 40 -4.01 3.01 12.46
CA GLU A 40 -4.68 2.79 13.74
C GLU A 40 -4.00 1.68 14.55
N GLU A 41 -3.55 0.64 13.86
CA GLU A 41 -2.91 -0.52 14.46
C GLU A 41 -1.98 -1.21 13.46
N ILE A 42 -0.85 -1.73 13.95
CA ILE A 42 0.01 -2.64 13.21
C ILE A 42 0.33 -3.81 14.12
N THR A 43 0.16 -5.01 13.59
CA THR A 43 0.49 -6.26 14.26
C THR A 43 1.45 -7.05 13.37
N GLY A 44 2.60 -7.46 13.89
CA GLY A 44 3.54 -8.33 13.20
C GLY A 44 3.04 -9.78 13.09
N PRO A 45 3.73 -10.62 12.31
CA PRO A 45 3.32 -12.02 12.11
C PRO A 45 3.23 -12.83 13.40
N ASP A 46 4.05 -12.50 14.40
CA ASP A 46 4.06 -13.16 15.71
C ASP A 46 3.12 -12.50 16.74
N GLY A 47 2.29 -11.55 16.31
CA GLY A 47 1.41 -10.78 17.20
C GLY A 47 2.09 -9.60 17.90
N GLU A 48 3.33 -9.27 17.52
CA GLU A 48 4.05 -8.12 18.06
C GLU A 48 3.35 -6.81 17.67
N PRO A 49 3.03 -5.91 18.62
CA PRO A 49 2.47 -4.61 18.30
C PRO A 49 3.55 -3.67 17.76
N ASP A 50 3.22 -2.98 16.66
CA ASP A 50 4.05 -1.94 16.04
C ASP A 50 5.50 -2.37 15.71
N PRO A 51 5.69 -3.45 14.92
CA PRO A 51 7.02 -3.88 14.50
C PRO A 51 7.71 -2.82 13.64
N ASP A 52 9.04 -2.73 13.75
CA ASP A 52 9.85 -1.81 12.95
C ASP A 52 9.78 -2.11 11.44
N VAL A 53 9.59 -3.39 11.08
CA VAL A 53 9.54 -3.85 9.69
C VAL A 53 8.24 -4.61 9.44
N LEU A 54 7.60 -4.32 8.31
CA LEU A 54 6.42 -5.04 7.84
C LEU A 54 6.86 -6.31 7.10
N GLU A 55 6.80 -7.43 7.79
CA GLU A 55 7.14 -8.76 7.27
C GLU A 55 5.89 -9.47 6.73
N VAL A 56 6.08 -10.60 6.05
CA VAL A 56 4.94 -11.45 5.63
C VAL A 56 4.14 -11.86 6.87
N GLY A 57 2.83 -11.64 6.83
CA GLY A 57 1.89 -11.83 7.94
C GLY A 57 1.67 -10.58 8.80
N SER A 58 2.36 -9.46 8.53
CA SER A 58 2.04 -8.18 9.16
C SER A 58 0.65 -7.69 8.72
N ILE A 59 -0.17 -7.30 9.70
CA ILE A 59 -1.52 -6.78 9.52
C ILE A 59 -1.53 -5.30 9.88
N LEU A 60 -2.10 -4.47 9.00
CA LEU A 60 -2.22 -3.03 9.17
C LEU A 60 -3.69 -2.62 9.13
N ARG A 61 -4.15 -1.93 10.15
CA ARG A 61 -5.45 -1.26 10.15
C ARG A 61 -5.26 0.23 9.93
N SER A 62 -5.84 0.74 8.87
CA SER A 62 -5.69 2.14 8.46
C SER A 62 -7.02 2.79 8.17
N SER A 63 -7.09 4.11 8.28
CA SER A 63 -8.25 4.86 7.87
C SER A 63 -7.90 6.23 7.28
N VAL A 64 -8.73 6.70 6.35
CA VAL A 64 -8.60 8.02 5.71
C VAL A 64 -9.83 8.87 5.93
N ARG A 65 -9.62 10.18 5.88
CA ARG A 65 -10.69 11.17 5.93
C ARG A 65 -10.34 12.35 5.01
N PRO A 66 -10.60 12.22 3.70
CA PRO A 66 -10.31 13.26 2.73
C PRO A 66 -10.85 14.63 3.18
N LEU A 67 -9.97 15.64 3.18
CA LEU A 67 -10.23 17.01 3.62
C LEU A 67 -10.72 17.15 5.07
N GLY A 68 -10.74 16.08 5.87
CA GLY A 68 -11.33 16.07 7.20
C GLY A 68 -12.86 16.13 7.21
N ILE A 69 -13.53 15.80 6.10
CA ILE A 69 -14.99 15.91 5.95
C ILE A 69 -15.62 14.50 5.95
N GLY A 70 -16.78 14.34 6.59
CA GLY A 70 -17.51 13.07 6.62
C GLY A 70 -16.92 12.03 7.59
N PRO A 71 -17.41 10.77 7.57
CA PRO A 71 -16.86 9.67 8.35
C PRO A 71 -15.50 9.21 7.81
N ARG A 72 -14.68 8.63 8.70
CA ARG A 72 -13.45 7.92 8.30
C ARG A 72 -13.82 6.67 7.51
N GLN A 73 -13.07 6.39 6.46
CA GLN A 73 -13.13 5.13 5.72
C GLN A 73 -11.94 4.28 6.19
N SER A 74 -12.21 3.11 6.75
CA SER A 74 -11.19 2.20 7.27
C SER A 74 -11.01 0.99 6.36
N TRP A 75 -9.82 0.42 6.40
CA TRP A 75 -9.53 -0.88 5.82
C TRP A 75 -8.44 -1.59 6.65
N THR A 76 -8.39 -2.91 6.47
CA THR A 76 -7.35 -3.78 7.01
C THR A 76 -6.62 -4.42 5.84
N SER A 77 -5.28 -4.33 5.84
CA SER A 77 -4.43 -5.01 4.87
C SER A 77 -3.46 -5.98 5.55
N GLU A 78 -3.04 -7.00 4.81
CA GLU A 78 -2.07 -8.01 5.24
C GLU A 78 -0.95 -8.11 4.20
N ILE A 79 0.31 -8.12 4.64
CA ILE A 79 1.45 -8.41 3.77
C ILE A 79 1.50 -9.91 3.51
N VAL A 80 1.22 -10.34 2.28
CA VAL A 80 1.12 -11.77 1.92
C VAL A 80 2.37 -12.31 1.23
N ALA A 81 3.19 -11.43 0.65
CA ALA A 81 4.46 -11.80 0.05
C ALA A 81 5.48 -10.68 0.19
N ARG A 82 6.74 -11.04 0.39
CA ARG A 82 7.88 -10.12 0.44
C ARG A 82 9.14 -10.91 0.10
N GLU A 83 9.85 -10.48 -0.93
CA GLU A 83 11.11 -11.08 -1.33
C GLU A 83 12.11 -10.02 -1.77
N ARG A 84 13.39 -10.31 -1.56
CA ARG A 84 14.50 -9.43 -1.91
C ARG A 84 15.65 -10.25 -2.47
N GLU A 85 16.16 -9.78 -3.59
CA GLU A 85 17.35 -10.31 -4.26
C GLU A 85 18.32 -9.15 -4.56
N ASP A 86 19.47 -9.46 -5.18
CA ASP A 86 20.45 -8.44 -5.53
C ASP A 86 19.88 -7.49 -6.60
N GLY A 87 19.68 -6.23 -6.23
CA GLY A 87 19.15 -5.18 -7.10
C GLY A 87 17.65 -5.27 -7.41
N THR A 88 16.91 -6.20 -6.82
CA THR A 88 15.45 -6.28 -6.97
C THR A 88 14.76 -6.65 -5.67
N ALA A 89 13.55 -6.13 -5.45
CA ALA A 89 12.71 -6.56 -4.33
C ALA A 89 11.24 -6.37 -4.69
N TYR A 90 10.36 -7.09 -4.01
CA TYR A 90 8.94 -6.83 -4.08
C TYR A 90 8.26 -7.15 -2.75
N PHE A 91 7.12 -6.53 -2.52
CA PHE A 91 6.15 -6.98 -1.53
C PHE A 91 4.74 -6.82 -2.06
N ARG A 92 3.82 -7.57 -1.45
CA ARG A 92 2.41 -7.60 -1.81
C ARG A 92 1.56 -7.50 -0.56
N ASP A 93 0.61 -6.59 -0.59
CA ASP A 93 -0.45 -6.50 0.40
C ASP A 93 -1.82 -6.79 -0.21
N VAL A 94 -2.67 -7.43 0.58
CA VAL A 94 -4.08 -7.67 0.24
C VAL A 94 -4.98 -7.01 1.27
N MET A 95 -6.09 -6.45 0.83
CA MET A 95 -7.09 -5.91 1.74
C MET A 95 -8.02 -7.03 2.19
N THR A 96 -8.06 -7.30 3.49
CA THR A 96 -8.87 -8.37 4.09
C THR A 96 -10.24 -7.86 4.58
N ASP A 97 -10.35 -6.56 4.86
CA ASP A 97 -11.60 -5.88 5.21
C ASP A 97 -11.54 -4.43 4.71
N GLY A 98 -12.58 -3.93 4.05
CA GLY A 98 -12.61 -2.57 3.54
C GLY A 98 -13.63 -2.32 2.43
N PRO A 99 -13.51 -1.19 1.72
CA PRO A 99 -14.54 -0.73 0.78
C PRO A 99 -14.54 -1.47 -0.57
N PHE A 100 -13.42 -2.08 -0.97
CA PHE A 100 -13.32 -2.90 -2.19
C PHE A 100 -13.75 -4.34 -1.91
N ALA A 101 -14.30 -5.01 -2.93
CA ALA A 101 -14.60 -6.43 -2.84
C ALA A 101 -13.30 -7.25 -2.85
N GLU A 102 -12.34 -6.83 -3.67
CA GLU A 102 -10.99 -7.37 -3.76
C GLU A 102 -10.01 -6.22 -3.96
N TRP A 103 -8.85 -6.29 -3.32
CA TRP A 103 -7.73 -5.37 -3.52
C TRP A 103 -6.44 -6.10 -3.22
N GLU A 104 -5.56 -6.18 -4.22
CA GLU A 104 -4.22 -6.71 -4.12
C GLU A 104 -3.26 -5.69 -4.74
N HIS A 105 -2.29 -5.22 -3.97
CA HIS A 105 -1.28 -4.26 -4.43
C HIS A 105 0.08 -4.93 -4.33
N THR A 106 0.76 -5.05 -5.48
CA THR A 106 2.16 -5.49 -5.53
C THR A 106 3.07 -4.32 -5.88
N HIS A 107 4.05 -4.07 -5.02
CA HIS A 107 5.12 -3.09 -5.22
C HIS A 107 6.39 -3.80 -5.66
N HIS A 108 6.95 -3.42 -6.80
CA HIS A 108 8.23 -3.92 -7.29
C HIS A 108 9.28 -2.81 -7.32
N PHE A 109 10.50 -3.15 -6.93
CA PHE A 109 11.64 -2.25 -6.84
C PHE A 109 12.79 -2.81 -7.68
N TYR A 110 13.41 -1.96 -8.49
CA TYR A 110 14.53 -2.33 -9.33
C TYR A 110 15.64 -1.27 -9.20
N ALA A 111 16.85 -1.70 -8.88
CA ALA A 111 18.03 -0.84 -8.89
C ALA A 111 18.35 -0.39 -10.33
N ASP A 112 18.69 0.88 -10.50
CA ASP A 112 19.10 1.43 -11.80
C ASP A 112 20.16 2.52 -11.61
N GLY A 113 21.41 2.08 -11.40
CA GLY A 113 22.53 2.96 -11.07
C GLY A 113 22.34 3.60 -9.69
N ASP A 114 22.36 4.93 -9.64
CA ASP A 114 22.12 5.72 -8.43
C ASP A 114 20.62 6.00 -8.17
N GLU A 115 19.74 5.43 -9.00
CA GLU A 115 18.29 5.59 -8.94
C GLU A 115 17.59 4.26 -8.69
N THR A 116 16.29 4.33 -8.35
CA THR A 116 15.43 3.16 -8.18
C THR A 116 14.18 3.32 -9.02
N ILE A 117 13.79 2.28 -9.74
CA ILE A 117 12.51 2.20 -10.43
C ILE A 117 11.53 1.45 -9.54
N ILE A 118 10.40 2.09 -9.24
CA ILE A 118 9.26 1.49 -8.55
C ILE A 118 8.18 1.19 -9.59
N ARG A 119 7.60 0.00 -9.52
CA ARG A 119 6.42 -0.39 -10.29
C ARG A 119 5.33 -0.90 -9.36
N ASP A 120 4.22 -0.18 -9.34
CA ASP A 120 3.01 -0.55 -8.62
C ASP A 120 2.06 -1.25 -9.58
N HIS A 121 1.53 -2.40 -9.16
CA HIS A 121 0.49 -3.14 -9.83
C HIS A 121 -0.64 -3.39 -8.84
N VAL A 122 -1.83 -2.88 -9.14
CA VAL A 122 -3.01 -3.01 -8.29
C VAL A 122 -4.08 -3.77 -9.05
N GLU A 123 -4.50 -4.90 -8.50
CA GLU A 123 -5.67 -5.65 -8.94
C GLU A 123 -6.81 -5.36 -7.97
N TYR A 124 -7.96 -4.91 -8.49
CA TYR A 124 -9.07 -4.54 -7.63
C TYR A 124 -10.43 -4.88 -8.23
N GLU A 125 -11.43 -4.98 -7.34
CA GLU A 125 -12.84 -5.06 -7.68
C GLU A 125 -13.64 -4.07 -6.85
N LEU A 126 -14.38 -3.18 -7.54
CA LEU A 126 -15.23 -2.19 -6.88
C LEU A 126 -16.37 -2.86 -6.10
N PRO A 127 -16.80 -2.26 -4.98
CA PRO A 127 -18.02 -2.72 -4.31
C PRO A 127 -19.18 -2.62 -5.31
N MET A 128 -20.00 -3.68 -5.39
CA MET A 128 -21.17 -3.81 -6.28
C MET A 128 -20.89 -4.07 -7.78
N GLY A 129 -19.68 -4.49 -8.15
CA GLY A 129 -19.37 -5.00 -9.50
C GLY A 129 -19.75 -4.03 -10.63
N ALA A 130 -20.48 -4.51 -11.65
CA ALA A 130 -20.81 -3.72 -12.85
C ALA A 130 -21.68 -2.47 -12.60
N LEU A 131 -22.42 -2.41 -11.48
CA LEU A 131 -23.22 -1.23 -11.11
C LEU A 131 -22.36 -0.11 -10.51
N GLY A 132 -21.16 -0.42 -10.01
CA GLY A 132 -20.18 0.56 -9.53
C GLY A 132 -19.55 1.41 -10.64
N ARG A 133 -19.58 0.96 -11.90
CA ARG A 133 -18.99 1.72 -13.04
C ARG A 133 -19.67 3.05 -13.34
N GLY A 134 -20.93 3.22 -12.93
CA GLY A 134 -21.69 4.47 -13.12
C GLY A 134 -21.53 5.47 -11.98
N VAL A 135 -21.01 5.02 -10.83
CA VAL A 135 -20.68 5.85 -9.67
C VAL A 135 -19.19 5.65 -9.43
N GLY A 136 -18.39 6.04 -10.42
CA GLY A 136 -16.95 6.19 -10.21
C GLY A 136 -16.76 7.01 -8.94
N PRO A 137 -15.84 6.62 -8.06
CA PRO A 137 -15.69 7.31 -6.81
C PRO A 137 -15.39 8.77 -7.15
N LEU A 138 -16.00 9.69 -6.42
CA LEU A 138 -15.44 11.03 -6.26
C LEU A 138 -14.11 10.94 -5.47
N ALA A 139 -13.22 10.02 -5.87
CA ALA A 139 -11.86 9.86 -5.43
C ALA A 139 -10.99 10.66 -6.41
N VAL A 140 -11.03 11.97 -6.19
CA VAL A 140 -9.86 12.82 -6.41
C VAL A 140 -8.93 12.62 -5.23
#